data_AF-A0A7C1K2F5-F1
#
_entry.id   AF-A0A7C1K2F5-F1
#
_cell.length_a   1.000
_cell.length_b   1.000
_cell.length_c   1.000
_cell.angle_alpha   90.00
_cell.angle_beta   90.00
_cell.angle_gamma   90.00
#
_symmetry.space_group_name_H-M   'P 1'
#
loop_
_entity.id
_entity.type
_entity.pdbx_description
1 polymer ?
#
loop_
_entity_poly.entity_id
_entity_poly.type
_entity_poly.pdbx_seq_one_letter_code
_entity_poly.pdbx_strand_id
1 'polypeptide(L)'
;MDTPIQPCYCYVLECADGTLYTGWTTDLNARVAAHNAGRGARYTRSRRPVRLVYWETLPSRPAALRREAELRRLSHAQKRALCASTSPQEGDRSC
;
A
#
# COMPACT_ATOMS: atom_id res chain seq x y z
N MET A 1 -17.08 -24.30 -12.11
CA MET A 1 -17.20 -23.70 -10.77
C MET A 1 -16.48 -22.37 -10.84
N ASP A 2 -17.24 -21.28 -11.02
CA ASP A 2 -16.70 -19.92 -11.10
C ASP A 2 -16.41 -19.46 -9.68
N THR A 3 -15.14 -19.42 -9.29
CA THR A 3 -14.74 -18.93 -7.97
C THR A 3 -14.98 -17.42 -7.96
N PRO A 4 -15.81 -16.88 -7.04
CA PRO A 4 -16.09 -15.45 -7.03
C PRO A 4 -14.78 -14.68 -6.88
N ILE A 5 -14.51 -13.87 -7.90
CA ILE A 5 -13.32 -13.05 -8.03
C ILE A 5 -13.48 -11.89 -7.05
N GLN A 6 -13.02 -12.06 -5.81
CA GLN A 6 -13.09 -11.01 -4.79
C GLN A 6 -11.93 -10.02 -4.97
N PRO A 7 -12.23 -8.73 -5.25
CA PRO A 7 -11.21 -7.72 -5.42
C PRO A 7 -10.42 -7.55 -4.11
N CYS A 8 -9.10 -7.67 -4.23
CA CYS A 8 -8.16 -7.48 -3.13
C CYS A 8 -7.26 -6.30 -3.48
N TYR A 9 -6.80 -5.57 -2.47
CA TYR A 9 -5.95 -4.40 -2.62
C TYR A 9 -4.63 -4.64 -1.90
N CYS A 10 -3.52 -4.60 -2.62
CA CYS A 10 -2.18 -4.54 -2.04
C CYS A 10 -1.78 -3.08 -1.88
N TYR A 11 -1.15 -2.73 -0.76
CA TYR A 11 -0.75 -1.37 -0.48
C TYR A 11 0.61 -1.27 0.21
N VAL A 12 1.27 -0.14 0.00
CA VAL A 12 2.53 0.22 0.65
C VAL A 12 2.37 1.58 1.34
N LEU A 13 2.61 1.58 2.64
CA LEU A 13 2.61 2.76 3.48
C LEU A 13 4.06 3.11 3.84
N GLU A 14 4.42 4.38 3.68
CA GLU A 14 5.66 4.94 4.20
C GLU A 14 5.37 5.62 5.54
N CYS A 15 5.98 5.12 6.61
CA CYS A 15 5.99 5.79 7.90
C CYS A 15 6.94 7.00 7.88
N ALA A 16 6.69 8.01 8.71
CA ALA A 16 7.58 9.17 8.88
C ALA A 16 9.04 8.80 9.25
N ASP A 17 9.26 7.61 9.82
CA ASP A 17 10.57 7.06 10.16
C ASP A 17 11.33 6.47 8.94
N GLY A 18 10.75 6.55 7.74
CA GLY A 18 11.31 5.95 6.52
C GLY A 18 11.09 4.45 6.40
N THR A 19 10.36 3.83 7.33
CA THR A 19 9.97 2.43 7.25
C THR A 19 8.83 2.25 6.24
N LEU A 20 8.99 1.30 5.30
CA LEU A 20 7.93 0.91 4.36
C LEU A 20 7.19 -0.33 4.85
N TYR A 21 5.90 -0.17 5.08
CA TYR A 21 4.98 -1.24 5.43
C TYR A 21 4.21 -1.71 4.20
N THR A 22 4.29 -3.00 3.89
CA THR A 22 3.55 -3.63 2.79
C THR A 22 2.48 -4.55 3.37
N GLY A 23 1.28 -4.52 2.83
CA GLY A 23 0.23 -5.45 3.20
C GLY A 23 -0.89 -5.49 2.16
N TRP A 24 -1.84 -6.38 2.35
CA TRP A 24 -3.03 -6.46 1.52
C TRP A 24 -4.31 -6.40 2.35
N THR A 25 -5.39 -5.94 1.74
CA THR A 25 -6.72 -5.84 2.35
C THR A 25 -7.79 -5.96 1.28
N THR A 26 -8.99 -6.42 1.64
CA THR A 26 -10.15 -6.37 0.73
C THR A 26 -10.80 -5.00 0.71
N ASP A 27 -10.51 -4.14 1.69
CA ASP A 27 -11.16 -2.83 1.81
C ASP A 27 -10.14 -1.74 2.22
N LEU A 28 -9.47 -1.19 1.20
CA LEU A 28 -8.41 -0.20 1.39
C LEU A 28 -8.95 1.10 1.98
N ASN A 29 -10.13 1.51 1.56
CA ASN A 29 -10.75 2.74 2.01
C ASN A 29 -11.18 2.64 3.49
N ALA A 30 -11.87 1.56 3.88
CA ALA A 30 -12.21 1.32 5.28
C ALA A 30 -10.96 1.19 6.16
N ARG A 31 -9.88 0.56 5.66
CA ARG A 31 -8.63 0.39 6.40
C ARG A 31 -7.90 1.72 6.60
N VAL A 32 -7.71 2.50 5.54
CA VAL A 32 -7.07 3.83 5.60
C VAL A 32 -7.92 4.78 6.44
N ALA A 33 -9.25 4.78 6.28
CA ALA A 33 -10.16 5.55 7.10
C ALA A 33 -10.11 5.14 8.57
N ALA A 34 -10.00 3.84 8.90
CA ALA A 34 -9.85 3.38 10.29
C ALA A 34 -8.52 3.83 10.91
N HIS A 35 -7.42 3.81 10.14
CA HIS A 35 -6.12 4.33 10.56
C HIS A 35 -6.15 5.85 10.77
N ASN A 36 -6.78 6.60 9.87
CA ASN A 36 -6.91 8.07 9.96
C ASN A 36 -7.90 8.51 11.06
N ALA A 37 -9.02 7.82 11.20
CA ALA A 37 -10.06 8.13 12.19
C ALA A 37 -9.63 7.81 13.64
N GLY A 38 -8.45 7.22 13.86
CA GLY A 38 -7.94 6.94 15.21
C GLY A 38 -8.76 5.94 16.02
N ARG A 39 -9.62 5.15 15.35
CA ARG A 39 -10.43 4.09 15.96
C ARG A 39 -9.76 2.71 15.90
N GLY A 40 -8.60 2.59 15.26
CA GLY A 40 -7.70 1.45 15.45
C GLY A 40 -7.10 1.51 16.85
N ALA A 41 -7.09 0.37 17.56
CA ALA A 41 -6.64 0.20 18.94
C ALA A 41 -5.46 1.10 19.37
N ARG A 42 -5.43 1.46 20.67
CA ARG A 42 -4.49 2.31 21.46
C ARG A 42 -3.04 2.48 20.95
N TYR A 43 -2.53 1.58 20.10
CA TYR A 43 -1.22 1.58 19.46
C TYR A 43 -1.03 2.55 18.27
N THR A 44 -2.10 3.04 17.61
CA THR A 44 -1.97 3.91 16.40
C THR A 44 -1.96 5.42 16.68
N ARG A 45 -1.84 5.82 17.95
CA ARG A 45 -1.90 7.23 18.38
C ARG A 45 -0.64 8.05 18.08
N SER A 46 0.51 7.43 17.83
CA SER A 46 1.82 8.14 17.88
C SER A 46 2.74 7.99 16.66
N ARG A 47 2.28 7.45 15.53
CA ARG A 47 3.11 7.27 14.32
C ARG A 47 2.46 7.82 13.06
N ARG A 48 1.90 9.03 13.16
CA ARG A 48 1.34 9.77 12.02
C ARG A 48 2.37 10.81 11.56
N PRO A 49 2.49 11.05 10.23
CA PRO A 49 1.70 10.45 9.15
C PRO A 49 2.31 9.14 8.59
N VAL A 50 1.44 8.21 8.19
CA VAL A 50 1.78 7.15 7.23
C VAL A 50 1.29 7.60 5.86
N ARG A 51 2.20 7.75 4.89
CA ARG A 51 1.87 8.14 3.52
C ARG A 51 1.58 6.88 2.72
N LEU A 52 0.41 6.80 2.09
CA LEU A 52 0.16 5.79 1.08
C LEU A 52 1.00 6.15 -0.14
N VAL A 53 2.06 5.38 -0.38
CA VAL A 53 3.00 5.64 -1.48
C VAL A 53 2.70 4.75 -2.69
N TYR A 54 2.01 3.62 -2.50
CA TYR A 54 1.62 2.72 -3.57
C TYR A 54 0.39 1.91 -3.18
N TRP A 55 -0.48 1.64 -4.15
CA TRP A 55 -1.59 0.70 -4.02
C TRP A 55 -1.89 0.06 -5.37
N GLU A 56 -2.33 -1.20 -5.36
CA GLU A 56 -2.67 -1.96 -6.56
C GLU A 56 -3.90 -2.83 -6.29
N THR A 57 -4.83 -2.86 -7.23
CA THR A 57 -6.05 -3.68 -7.14
C THR A 57 -5.83 -4.98 -7.90
N LEU A 58 -6.18 -6.08 -7.26
CA LEU A 58 -5.94 -7.43 -7.75
C LEU A 58 -7.24 -8.21 -7.76
N PRO A 59 -7.44 -9.07 -8.77
CA PRO A 59 -8.68 -9.79 -8.95
C PRO A 59 -8.90 -10.85 -7.87
N SER A 60 -7.85 -11.35 -7.22
CA SER A 60 -8.02 -12.47 -6.29
C SER A 60 -6.97 -12.48 -5.18
N ARG A 61 -7.34 -13.11 -4.07
CA ARG A 61 -6.46 -13.36 -2.92
C ARG A 61 -5.11 -13.99 -3.29
N PRO A 62 -5.02 -15.04 -4.12
CA PRO A 62 -3.72 -15.58 -4.56
C PRO A 62 -2.91 -14.60 -5.40
N ALA A 63 -3.54 -13.74 -6.21
CA ALA A 63 -2.83 -12.68 -6.93
C ALA A 63 -2.24 -11.66 -5.93
N ALA A 64 -3.02 -11.26 -4.91
CA ALA A 64 -2.55 -10.39 -3.83
C ALA A 64 -1.37 -10.95 -3.05
N LEU A 65 -1.41 -12.24 -2.68
CA LEU A 65 -0.30 -12.89 -1.98
C LEU A 65 0.98 -12.96 -2.82
N ARG A 66 0.86 -13.27 -4.12
CA ARG A 66 2.03 -13.28 -5.02
C ARG A 66 2.63 -11.88 -5.12
N ARG A 67 1.79 -10.86 -5.31
CA ARG A 67 2.23 -9.47 -5.41
C ARG A 67 2.83 -8.95 -4.11
N GLU A 68 2.23 -9.26 -2.97
CA GLU A 68 2.79 -8.93 -1.66
C GLU A 68 4.16 -9.59 -1.47
N ALA A 69 4.32 -10.86 -1.85
CA ALA A 69 5.61 -11.55 -1.75
C ALA A 69 6.68 -10.89 -2.65
N GLU A 70 6.32 -10.47 -3.86
CA GLU A 70 7.21 -9.66 -4.71
C GLU A 70 7.61 -8.37 -4.01
N LEU A 71 6.62 -7.58 -3.54
CA LEU A 71 6.86 -6.34 -2.81
C LEU A 71 7.73 -6.57 -1.57
N ARG A 72 7.55 -7.67 -0.84
CA ARG A 72 8.33 -8.00 0.35
C ARG A 72 9.78 -8.36 0.02
N ARG A 73 10.03 -8.92 -1.16
CA ARG A 73 11.38 -9.23 -1.69
C ARG A 73 12.09 -7.99 -2.24
N LEU A 74 11.36 -6.96 -2.63
CA LEU A 74 11.95 -5.71 -3.09
C LEU A 74 12.68 -4.99 -1.95
N SER A 75 13.89 -4.52 -2.27
CA SER A 75 14.68 -3.63 -1.41
C SER A 75 13.99 -2.27 -1.24
N HIS A 76 14.36 -1.53 -0.19
CA HIS A 76 13.80 -0.19 0.07
C HIS A 76 13.91 0.73 -1.15
N ALA A 77 15.06 0.71 -1.85
CA ALA A 77 15.28 1.47 -3.07
C ALA A 77 14.35 1.04 -4.22
N GLN A 78 14.13 -0.27 -4.40
CA GLN A 78 13.25 -0.80 -5.45
C GLN A 78 11.78 -0.44 -5.18
N LYS A 79 11.35 -0.47 -3.92
CA LYS A 79 10.00 -0.01 -3.55
C LYS A 79 9.80 1.48 -3.84
N ARG A 80 10.80 2.31 -3.54
CA ARG A 80 10.76 3.73 -3.92
C ARG A 80 10.74 3.93 -5.43
N ALA A 81 11.53 3.16 -6.17
CA ALA A 81 11.50 3.18 -7.63
C ALA A 81 10.14 2.75 -8.18
N LEU A 82 9.49 1.76 -7.55
CA LEU A 82 8.14 1.31 -7.91
C LEU A 82 7.09 2.41 -7.65
N CYS A 83 7.18 3.11 -6.52
CA CYS A 83 6.36 4.29 -6.26
C CYS A 83 6.60 5.38 -7.29
N ALA A 84 7.87 5.69 -7.59
CA ALA A 84 8.23 6.69 -8.58
C ALA A 84 7.68 6.32 -9.97
N SER A 85 7.81 5.05 -10.38
CA SER A 85 7.33 4.56 -11.67
C SER A 85 5.81 4.45 -11.76
N THR A 86 5.11 4.37 -10.63
CA THR A 86 3.63 4.25 -10.57
C THR A 86 2.95 5.59 -10.29
N SER A 87 3.70 6.69 -10.26
CA SER A 87 3.13 8.02 -10.09
C SER A 87 2.19 8.33 -11.27
N PRO A 88 0.93 8.73 -11.02
CA PRO A 88 0.24 9.59 -11.98
C PRO A 88 1.05 10.89 -12.05
N GLN A 89 1.33 11.30 -13.27
CA GLN A 89 2.15 12.46 -13.64
C GLN A 89 1.94 13.67 -12.73
N GLU A 90 3.03 14.21 -12.17
CA GLU A 90 3.16 15.64 -11.83
C GLU A 90 4.63 16.03 -12.02
N GLY A 91 4.93 16.57 -13.21
CA GLY A 91 5.93 17.61 -13.42
C GLY A 91 7.42 17.26 -13.23
N ASP A 92 8.04 16.67 -14.25
CA ASP A 92 9.36 17.17 -14.64
C ASP A 92 9.14 18.48 -15.42
N ARG A 93 8.94 19.56 -14.65
CA ARG A 93 9.38 20.89 -15.10
C ARG A 93 10.86 20.94 -14.75
N SER A 94 11.72 20.71 -15.73
CA SER A 94 13.12 21.07 -15.59
C SER A 94 13.55 21.91 -16.80
N CYS A 95 13.88 23.15 -16.44
CA CYS A 95 14.58 24.25 -17.12
C CYS A 95 14.83 24.23 -18.63
#